data_AF-A0A2V2B3F2-F1
#
_entry.id   AF-A0A2V2B3F2-F1
#
_cell.length_a   1.000
_cell.length_b   1.000
_cell.length_c   1.000
_cell.angle_alpha   90.00
_cell.angle_beta   90.00
_cell.angle_gamma   90.00
#
_symmetry.space_group_name_H-M   'P 1'
#
loop_
_entity.id
_entity.type
_entity.pdbx_description
1 polymer ?
#
loop_
_entity_poly.entity_id
_entity_poly.type
_entity_poly.pdbx_seq_one_letter_code
_entity_poly.pdbx_strand_id
1 'polypeptide(L)'
;MLYLAPEPDTQLRQLTEAIADRWPEAPPYGGRFSEVVPHLTIAQGQEDAVMEEIEADLGDKLPFTSHVASVELMVHDGVKWRERASFALGR
;
A
#
# COMPACT_ATOMS: atom_id res chain seq x y z
N MET A 1 -3.49 -4.88 -12.97
CA MET A 1 -3.67 -4.15 -11.69
C MET A 1 -3.43 -2.69 -12.02
N LEU A 2 -4.27 -1.81 -11.48
CA LEU A 2 -4.15 -0.36 -11.59
C LEU A 2 -3.92 0.21 -10.20
N TYR A 3 -2.95 1.09 -10.07
CA TYR A 3 -2.53 1.65 -8.79
C TYR A 3 -1.99 3.07 -8.96
N LEU A 4 -1.92 3.81 -7.86
CA LEU A 4 -1.28 5.12 -7.79
C LEU A 4 0.06 5.00 -7.07
N ALA A 5 1.11 5.56 -7.68
CA ALA A 5 2.41 5.69 -7.07
C ALA A 5 2.48 6.99 -6.26
N PRO A 6 2.86 6.96 -4.97
CA PRO A 6 3.05 8.16 -4.18
C PRO A 6 4.33 8.89 -4.58
N GLU A 7 4.32 10.22 -4.54
CA GLU A 7 5.49 11.07 -4.74
C GLU A 7 5.60 12.13 -3.63
N PRO A 8 6.70 12.15 -2.83
CA PRO A 8 7.77 11.15 -2.77
C PRO A 8 7.32 9.84 -2.07
N ASP A 9 7.90 8.71 -2.46
CA ASP A 9 7.64 7.39 -1.86
C ASP A 9 8.63 7.03 -0.72
N THR A 10 9.69 7.81 -0.56
CA THR A 10 10.86 7.48 0.27
C THR A 10 10.48 7.19 1.72
N GLN A 11 9.60 7.99 2.32
CA GLN A 11 9.17 7.81 3.72
C GLN A 11 8.38 6.50 3.90
N LEU A 12 7.57 6.10 2.91
CA LEU A 12 6.81 4.84 2.97
C LEU A 12 7.73 3.62 2.83
N ARG A 13 8.78 3.73 2.00
CA ARG A 13 9.83 2.69 1.90
C ARG A 13 10.56 2.54 3.22
N GLN A 14 11.01 3.64 3.83
CA GLN A 14 11.71 3.63 5.11
C GLN A 14 10.85 3.03 6.24
N LEU A 15 9.55 3.30 6.29
CA LEU A 15 8.64 2.67 7.25
C LEU A 15 8.58 1.14 7.04
N THR A 16 8.50 0.70 5.79
CA THR A 16 8.47 -0.73 5.44
C THR A 16 9.78 -1.43 5.82
N GLU A 17 10.92 -0.82 5.49
CA GLU A 17 12.26 -1.31 5.80
C GLU A 17 12.48 -1.40 7.31
N ALA A 18 12.10 -0.37 8.07
CA ALA A 18 12.24 -0.38 9.53
C ALA A 18 11.45 -1.52 10.21
N ILE A 19 10.28 -1.86 9.68
CA ILE A 19 9.50 -3.02 10.16
C ILE A 19 10.21 -4.32 9.79
N ALA A 20 10.67 -4.46 8.54
CA ALA A 20 11.36 -5.67 8.09
C ALA A 20 12.67 -5.92 8.89
N ASP A 21 13.44 -4.88 9.16
CA ASP A 21 14.68 -4.94 9.93
C ASP A 21 14.44 -5.34 11.39
N ARG A 22 13.29 -4.96 11.95
CA ARG A 22 12.93 -5.27 13.34
C ARG A 22 12.51 -6.73 13.54
N TRP A 23 11.98 -7.39 12.50
CA TRP A 23 11.53 -8.78 12.49
C TRP A 23 12.06 -9.51 11.25
N PRO A 24 13.37 -9.80 11.18
CA PRO A 24 14.01 -10.40 10.00
C PRO A 24 13.49 -11.81 9.68
N GLU A 25 12.87 -12.49 10.63
CA GLU A 25 12.21 -13.79 10.44
C GLU A 25 10.91 -13.70 9.63
N ALA A 26 10.34 -12.50 9.47
CA ALA A 26 9.07 -12.26 8.80
C ALA A 26 9.17 -11.15 7.74
N PRO A 27 10.00 -11.32 6.69
CA PRO A 27 10.16 -10.30 5.65
C PRO A 27 8.86 -10.11 4.86
N PRO A 28 8.63 -8.92 4.27
CA PRO A 28 7.49 -8.68 3.38
C PRO A 28 7.36 -9.77 2.31
N TYR A 29 6.14 -10.29 2.17
CA TYR A 29 5.82 -11.37 1.22
C TYR A 29 6.72 -12.62 1.34
N GLY A 30 7.27 -12.88 2.53
CA GLY A 30 8.19 -13.99 2.76
C GLY A 30 9.51 -13.85 2.00
N GLY A 31 9.92 -12.63 1.65
CA GLY A 31 11.18 -12.37 0.93
C GLY A 31 11.13 -12.73 -0.56
N ARG A 32 9.92 -12.97 -1.11
CA ARG A 32 9.73 -13.34 -2.51
C ARG A 32 10.17 -12.26 -3.51
N PHE A 33 10.10 -10.99 -3.12
CA PHE A 33 10.42 -9.87 -3.98
C PHE A 33 11.70 -9.18 -3.50
N SER A 34 12.59 -8.84 -4.42
CA SER A 34 13.82 -8.10 -4.14
C SER A 34 13.57 -6.64 -3.78
N GLU A 35 12.39 -6.13 -4.14
CA GLU A 35 11.97 -4.75 -3.89
C GLU A 35 10.50 -4.73 -3.49
N VAL A 36 10.16 -3.87 -2.53
CA VAL A 36 8.78 -3.57 -2.14
C VAL A 36 8.48 -2.13 -2.54
N VAL A 37 7.55 -1.95 -3.48
CA VAL A 37 7.18 -0.65 -4.03
C VAL A 37 5.88 -0.17 -3.39
N PRO A 38 5.88 0.96 -2.66
CA PRO A 38 4.66 1.54 -2.10
C PRO A 38 3.70 1.95 -3.22
N HIS A 39 2.43 1.56 -3.09
CA HIS A 39 1.39 1.97 -4.02
C HIS A 39 0.03 1.90 -3.34
N LEU A 40 -0.93 2.66 -3.88
CA LEU A 40 -2.34 2.53 -3.54
C LEU A 40 -3.06 1.79 -4.67
N THR A 41 -3.41 0.53 -4.44
CA THR A 41 -4.21 -0.24 -5.40
C THR A 41 -5.58 0.39 -5.58
N ILE A 42 -5.92 0.73 -6.83
CA ILE A 42 -7.24 1.23 -7.23
C ILE A 42 -8.13 0.08 -7.69
N ALA A 43 -7.59 -0.80 -8.54
CA ALA A 43 -8.33 -1.93 -9.06
C ALA A 43 -7.41 -3.13 -9.34
N GLN A 44 -7.94 -4.33 -9.10
CA GLN A 44 -7.25 -5.58 -9.38
C GLN A 44 -8.25 -6.64 -9.88
N GLY A 45 -7.84 -7.40 -10.91
CA GLY A 45 -8.63 -8.52 -11.43
C GLY A 45 -9.89 -8.16 -12.20
N GLN A 46 -10.01 -6.93 -12.71
CA GLN A 46 -11.12 -6.51 -13.57
C GLN A 46 -10.80 -6.75 -15.05
N GLU A 47 -11.84 -6.73 -15.89
CA GLU A 47 -11.70 -6.76 -17.36
C GLU A 47 -11.01 -5.50 -17.88
N ASP A 48 -10.28 -5.60 -19.00
CA ASP A 48 -9.46 -4.51 -19.53
C ASP A 48 -10.27 -3.23 -19.81
N ALA A 49 -11.48 -3.36 -20.37
CA ALA A 49 -12.35 -2.21 -20.63
C ALA A 49 -12.74 -1.44 -19.35
N VAL A 50 -12.93 -2.15 -18.23
CA VAL A 50 -13.21 -1.53 -16.92
C VAL A 50 -11.97 -0.83 -16.38
N MET A 51 -10.79 -1.42 -16.60
CA MET A 51 -9.52 -0.82 -16.18
C MET A 51 -9.24 0.49 -16.94
N GLU A 52 -9.50 0.52 -18.26
CA GLU A 52 -9.37 1.70 -19.11
C GLU A 52 -10.34 2.82 -18.70
N GLU A 53 -11.59 2.48 -18.38
CA GLU A 53 -12.59 3.44 -17.89
C GLU A 53 -12.14 4.09 -16.58
N ILE A 54 -11.65 3.30 -15.61
CA ILE A 54 -11.16 3.82 -14.33
C ILE A 54 -9.95 4.75 -14.55
N GLU A 55 -9.03 4.38 -15.44
CA GLU A 55 -7.85 5.20 -15.74
C GLU A 55 -8.24 6.55 -16.36
N ALA A 56 -9.15 6.55 -17.34
CA ALA A 56 -9.67 7.78 -17.96
C ALA A 56 -10.36 8.68 -16.92
N ASP A 57 -11.17 8.09 -16.04
CA ASP A 57 -11.90 8.80 -14.99
C ASP A 57 -11.00 9.41 -13.91
N LEU A 58 -9.81 8.84 -13.68
CA LEU A 58 -8.84 9.32 -12.70
C LEU A 58 -7.90 10.38 -13.26
N GLY A 59 -7.66 10.39 -14.58
CA GLY A 59 -6.68 11.30 -15.21
C GLY A 59 -6.87 12.77 -14.83
N ASP A 60 -8.09 13.28 -14.95
CA ASP A 60 -8.42 14.68 -14.62
C ASP A 60 -8.49 14.99 -13.11
N LYS A 61 -8.41 13.96 -12.25
CA LYS A 61 -8.51 14.07 -10.78
C LYS A 61 -7.13 13.99 -10.10
N LEU A 62 -6.06 13.76 -10.86
CA LEU A 62 -4.70 13.62 -10.35
C LEU A 62 -3.84 14.86 -10.71
N PRO A 63 -2.84 15.22 -9.89
CA PRO A 63 -2.46 14.56 -8.63
C PRO A 63 -3.43 14.92 -7.47
N PHE A 64 -3.56 14.02 -6.50
CA PHE A 64 -4.14 14.36 -5.19
C PHE A 64 -3.09 14.21 -4.09
N THR A 65 -3.31 14.92 -2.99
CA THR A 65 -2.45 14.84 -1.80
C THR A 65 -3.28 14.33 -0.63
N SER A 66 -2.69 13.44 0.16
CA SER A 66 -3.29 12.95 1.41
C SER A 66 -2.24 12.84 2.50
N HIS A 67 -2.68 12.98 3.74
CA HIS A 67 -1.83 12.84 4.91
C HIS A 67 -1.96 11.43 5.50
N VAL A 68 -0.84 10.70 5.56
CA VAL A 68 -0.76 9.40 6.24
C VAL A 68 -0.51 9.63 7.73
N ALA A 69 -1.56 9.44 8.53
CA ALA A 69 -1.52 9.73 9.97
C ALA A 69 -1.16 8.52 10.85
N SER A 70 -1.22 7.30 10.31
CA SER A 70 -1.00 6.08 11.08
C SER A 70 -0.53 4.91 10.22
N VAL A 71 0.02 3.91 10.90
CA VAL A 71 0.26 2.55 10.37
C VAL A 71 -0.65 1.59 11.11
N GLU A 72 -1.28 0.67 10.37
CA GLU A 72 -2.25 -0.28 10.92
C GLU A 72 -1.73 -1.71 10.88
N LEU A 73 -1.85 -2.44 11.99
CA LEU A 73 -1.64 -3.88 12.03
C LEU A 73 -2.94 -4.57 11.62
N MET A 74 -2.96 -5.12 10.41
CA MET A 74 -4.09 -5.87 9.87
C MET A 74 -3.84 -7.38 9.98
N VAL A 75 -4.85 -8.13 10.43
CA VAL A 75 -4.78 -9.60 10.55
C VAL A 75 -5.92 -10.22 9.75
N HIS A 76 -5.60 -11.20 8.90
CA HIS A 76 -6.59 -12.02 8.22
C HIS A 76 -6.97 -13.21 9.10
N ASP A 77 -8.24 -13.33 9.46
CA ASP A 77 -8.75 -14.39 10.36
C ASP A 77 -9.13 -15.69 9.61
N GLY A 78 -8.83 -15.77 8.32
CA GLY A 78 -9.24 -16.85 7.42
C GLY A 78 -10.50 -16.52 6.61
N VAL A 79 -11.26 -15.49 6.99
CA VAL A 79 -12.46 -15.03 6.28
C VAL A 79 -12.31 -13.58 5.83
N LYS A 80 -11.78 -12.71 6.68
CA LYS A 80 -11.62 -11.29 6.39
C LYS A 80 -10.42 -10.68 7.09
N TRP A 81 -9.98 -9.55 6.55
CA TRP A 81 -9.05 -8.66 7.22
C TRP A 81 -9.73 -7.89 8.35
N ARG A 82 -9.03 -7.77 9.48
CA ARG A 82 -9.44 -6.94 10.61
C ARG A 82 -8.25 -6.14 11.13
N GLU A 83 -8.51 -4.90 11.49
CA GLU A 83 -7.56 -4.10 12.25
C GLU A 83 -7.37 -4.72 13.64
N ARG A 84 -6.11 -4.83 14.07
CA ARG A 84 -5.71 -5.34 15.38
C ARG A 84 -5.14 -4.24 16.26
N ALA A 85 -4.44 -3.25 15.68
CA ALA A 85 -3.87 -2.12 16.37
C ALA A 85 -3.55 -0.99 15.37
N SER A 86 -3.58 0.26 15.86
CA SER A 86 -3.21 1.47 15.15
C SER A 86 -2.04 2.18 15.82
N PHE A 87 -1.08 2.64 15.01
CA PHE A 87 0.12 3.35 15.44
C PHE A 87 0.18 4.72 14.78
N ALA A 88 -0.06 5.79 15.54
CA ALA A 88 0.01 7.15 15.03
C ALA A 88 1.44 7.53 14.60
N LEU A 89 1.55 8.22 13.46
CA LEU A 89 2.78 8.79 12.93
C LEU A 89 2.89 10.28 13.30
N GLY A 90 4.12 10.78 13.49
CA GLY A 90 4.36 12.22 13.71
C GLY A 90 4.09 12.73 15.12
N ARG A 91 4.24 11.90 16.16
CA ARG A 91 4.36 12.39 17.54
C ARG A 91 5.73 13.00 17.81
#